data_AF-A0AAV4G1B6-F1
#
_entry.id   AF-A0AAV4G1B6-F1
#
_cell.length_a   1.000
_cell.length_b   1.000
_cell.length_c   1.000
_cell.angle_alpha   90.00
_cell.angle_beta   90.00
_cell.angle_gamma   90.00
#
_symmetry.space_group_name_H-M   'P 1'
#
loop_
_entity.id
_entity.type
_entity.pdbx_description
1 polymer ?
#
loop_
_entity_poly.entity_id
_entity_poly.type
_entity_poly.pdbx_seq_one_letter_code
_entity_poly.pdbx_strand_id
1 'polypeptide(L)'
;MQEQQRQRRLAFRLEDENQASTRPRKNNITTGAARLIDTVDFSNNEATYASKHRCGLLNIECPHCSALRWQLEKPTFCCQGGKIKIENPPPPPQALIRFLQDKHVLSTSRAYNNALAMASIGCNEIRQNGFSPTFTVQGKLHHSIGSLLPVQGNEPKFAQIFFVD
;
A
#
# COMPACT_ATOMS: atom_id res chain seq x y z
N MET A 1 -29.95 -12.05 -13.85
CA MET A 1 -28.69 -11.33 -14.17
C MET A 1 -27.57 -11.54 -13.15
N GLN A 2 -27.82 -11.44 -11.83
CA GLN A 2 -26.77 -11.63 -10.81
C GLN A 2 -26.19 -13.07 -10.76
N GLU A 3 -27.03 -14.09 -10.93
CA GLU A 3 -26.62 -15.51 -11.00
C GLU A 3 -25.59 -15.77 -12.11
N GLN A 4 -25.83 -15.18 -13.29
CA GLN A 4 -25.00 -15.36 -14.48
C GLN A 4 -23.63 -14.66 -14.33
N GLN A 5 -23.58 -13.53 -13.63
CA GLN A 5 -22.32 -12.88 -13.26
C GLN A 5 -21.55 -13.68 -12.21
N ARG A 6 -22.24 -14.35 -11.28
CA ARG A 6 -21.63 -15.21 -10.26
C ARG A 6 -21.00 -16.46 -10.90
N GLN A 7 -21.70 -17.08 -11.85
CA GLN A 7 -21.19 -18.23 -12.60
C GLN A 7 -19.99 -17.86 -13.48
N ARG A 8 -19.99 -16.69 -14.14
CA ARG A 8 -18.83 -16.19 -14.90
C ARG A 8 -17.60 -15.96 -14.02
N ARG A 9 -17.77 -15.47 -12.80
CA ARG A 9 -16.66 -15.29 -11.83
C ARG A 9 -16.09 -16.60 -11.32
N LEU A 10 -16.93 -17.65 -11.20
CA LEU A 10 -16.47 -18.98 -10.81
C LEU A 10 -15.73 -19.66 -11.95
N ALA A 11 -16.22 -19.56 -13.19
CA ALA A 11 -15.54 -20.07 -14.37
C ALA A 11 -14.14 -19.45 -14.55
N PHE A 12 -14.03 -18.12 -14.43
CA PHE A 12 -12.75 -17.41 -14.51
C PHE A 12 -11.74 -17.87 -13.44
N ARG A 13 -12.21 -18.19 -12.23
CA ARG A 13 -11.35 -18.69 -11.14
C ARG A 13 -10.82 -20.10 -11.42
N LEU A 14 -11.66 -20.97 -11.99
CA LEU A 14 -11.26 -22.34 -12.35
C LEU A 14 -10.27 -22.36 -13.52
N GLU A 15 -10.39 -21.42 -14.46
CA GLU A 15 -9.44 -21.26 -15.57
C GLU A 15 -8.05 -20.80 -15.08
N ASP A 16 -8.00 -19.85 -14.14
CA ASP A 16 -6.75 -19.39 -13.52
C ASP A 16 -6.06 -20.52 -12.72
N GLU A 17 -6.82 -21.34 -11.99
CA GLU A 17 -6.27 -22.48 -11.22
C GLU A 17 -5.68 -23.56 -12.15
N ASN A 18 -6.34 -23.86 -13.27
CA ASN A 18 -5.83 -24.81 -14.26
C ASN A 18 -4.57 -24.29 -15.00
N GLN A 19 -4.47 -22.98 -15.26
CA GLN A 19 -3.26 -22.38 -15.82
C GLN A 19 -2.09 -22.30 -14.82
N ALA A 20 -2.36 -22.16 -13.52
CA ALA A 20 -1.33 -22.21 -12.49
C ALA A 20 -0.74 -23.62 -12.33
N SER A 21 -1.54 -24.67 -12.48
CA SER A 21 -1.12 -26.08 -12.37
C SER A 21 -0.21 -26.54 -13.52
N THR A 22 -0.22 -25.86 -14.67
CA THR A 22 0.46 -26.31 -15.90
C THR A 22 1.77 -25.59 -16.19
N ARG A 23 2.20 -24.64 -15.34
CA ARG A 23 3.48 -23.95 -15.52
C ARG A 23 4.65 -24.82 -15.05
N PRO A 24 5.61 -25.18 -15.93
CA PRO A 24 6.78 -25.95 -15.53
C PRO A 24 7.65 -25.14 -14.57
N ARG A 25 7.99 -25.75 -13.44
CA ARG A 25 8.81 -25.16 -12.37
C ARG A 25 10.27 -25.11 -12.83
N LYS A 26 10.77 -23.93 -13.20
CA LYS A 26 12.21 -23.72 -13.44
C LYS A 26 12.94 -23.68 -12.10
N ASN A 27 13.61 -24.78 -11.75
CA ASN A 27 14.46 -24.86 -10.58
C ASN A 27 15.87 -24.36 -10.93
N ASN A 28 16.18 -23.12 -10.57
CA ASN A 28 17.57 -22.66 -10.53
C ASN A 28 18.02 -22.65 -9.07
N ILE A 29 18.54 -23.79 -8.63
CA ILE A 29 19.38 -23.85 -7.43
C ILE A 29 20.75 -23.38 -7.88
N THR A 30 21.18 -22.22 -7.40
CA THR A 30 22.60 -21.86 -7.43
C THR A 30 22.96 -21.28 -6.07
N THR A 31 23.72 -22.08 -5.33
CA THR A 31 24.52 -21.75 -4.15
C THR A 31 25.31 -20.45 -4.36
N GLY A 32 25.30 -19.55 -3.37
CA GLY A 32 26.32 -18.50 -3.26
C GLY A 32 25.83 -17.16 -2.70
N ALA A 33 26.28 -16.87 -1.48
CA ALA A 33 26.38 -15.58 -0.80
C ALA A 33 25.10 -14.75 -0.60
N ALA A 34 24.82 -14.44 0.67
CA ALA A 34 23.91 -13.39 1.08
C ALA A 34 24.31 -12.08 0.40
N ARG A 35 23.54 -11.66 -0.61
CA ARG A 35 23.64 -10.29 -1.12
C ARG A 35 23.03 -9.38 -0.07
N LEU A 36 23.90 -8.67 0.65
CA LEU A 36 23.55 -7.37 1.21
C LEU A 36 22.83 -6.60 0.10
N ILE A 37 21.66 -6.04 0.42
CA ILE A 37 21.00 -5.10 -0.47
C ILE A 37 21.98 -3.94 -0.59
N ASP A 38 22.72 -3.91 -1.70
CA ASP A 38 23.65 -2.85 -2.01
C ASP A 38 22.92 -1.54 -1.84
N THR A 39 23.46 -0.71 -0.94
CA THR A 39 23.13 0.70 -0.83
C THR A 39 23.13 1.27 -2.23
N VAL A 40 21.94 1.67 -2.70
CA VAL A 40 21.77 2.27 -4.02
C VAL A 40 22.67 3.50 -4.06
N ASP A 41 23.77 3.39 -4.80
CA ASP A 41 24.72 4.47 -4.99
C ASP A 41 24.01 5.57 -5.79
N PHE A 42 23.75 6.69 -5.14
CA PHE A 42 23.10 7.87 -5.73
C PHE A 42 24.06 8.72 -6.57
N SER A 43 25.22 8.18 -6.96
CA SER A 43 26.17 8.89 -7.81
C SER A 43 26.28 8.22 -9.18
N ASN A 44 25.94 9.01 -10.21
CA ASN A 44 26.33 8.84 -11.62
C ASN A 44 25.40 8.10 -12.60
N ASN A 45 24.11 8.45 -12.67
CA ASN A 45 23.39 8.41 -13.95
C ASN A 45 22.21 9.41 -14.06
N GLU A 46 22.47 10.69 -13.80
CA GLU A 46 21.43 11.68 -13.50
C GLU A 46 20.71 12.28 -14.74
N ALA A 47 21.19 12.09 -15.97
CA ALA A 47 20.68 12.84 -17.11
C ALA A 47 19.60 12.14 -17.96
N THR A 48 19.59 10.81 -18.06
CA THR A 48 18.75 10.08 -19.05
C THR A 48 17.54 9.35 -18.46
N TYR A 49 17.57 8.98 -17.17
CA TYR A 49 16.42 8.35 -16.49
C TYR A 49 15.50 9.35 -15.79
N ALA A 50 15.97 10.58 -15.56
CA ALA A 50 15.24 11.59 -14.80
C ALA A 50 13.99 12.12 -15.53
N SER A 51 13.92 12.05 -16.86
CA SER A 51 12.83 12.63 -17.66
C SER A 51 11.60 11.71 -17.80
N LYS A 52 11.79 10.39 -17.81
CA LYS A 52 10.68 9.45 -18.10
C LYS A 52 9.66 9.31 -16.97
N HIS A 53 10.04 9.65 -15.73
CA HIS A 53 9.20 9.49 -14.54
C HIS A 53 8.81 10.80 -13.85
N ARG A 54 9.08 11.97 -14.47
CA ARG A 54 8.69 13.28 -13.92
C ARG A 54 7.48 13.82 -14.65
N CYS A 55 6.41 14.12 -13.89
CA CYS A 55 5.18 14.74 -14.43
C CYS A 55 5.27 16.26 -14.57
N GLY A 56 6.46 16.86 -14.35
CA GLY A 56 6.66 18.31 -14.32
C GLY A 56 6.16 18.95 -13.03
N LEU A 57 5.93 20.27 -13.08
CA LEU A 57 5.40 21.04 -11.94
C LEU A 57 3.89 20.81 -11.78
N LEU A 58 3.44 20.73 -10.53
CA LEU A 58 2.02 20.71 -10.15
C LEU A 58 1.54 22.15 -9.96
N ASN A 59 1.35 22.90 -11.05
CA ASN A 59 1.09 24.34 -10.99
C ASN A 59 0.00 24.83 -11.96
N ILE A 60 -0.68 23.93 -12.69
CA ILE A 60 -1.80 24.34 -13.55
C ILE A 60 -3.09 24.33 -12.73
N GLU A 61 -3.58 25.50 -12.36
CA GLU A 61 -4.83 25.62 -11.64
C GLU A 61 -6.05 25.33 -12.53
N CYS A 62 -7.03 24.61 -12.01
CA CYS A 62 -8.32 24.40 -12.67
C CYS A 62 -9.26 25.60 -12.44
N PRO A 63 -9.86 26.19 -13.49
CA PRO A 63 -10.74 27.35 -13.34
C PRO A 63 -12.09 27.04 -12.65
N HIS A 64 -12.46 25.75 -12.51
CA HIS A 64 -13.75 25.36 -11.95
C HIS A 64 -13.67 24.94 -10.47
N CYS A 65 -12.55 24.38 -10.02
CA CYS A 65 -12.40 23.81 -8.68
C CYS A 65 -11.10 24.19 -7.97
N SER A 66 -10.25 25.02 -8.57
CA SER A 66 -8.94 25.44 -8.04
C SER A 66 -7.96 24.30 -7.72
N ALA A 67 -8.25 23.06 -8.13
CA ALA A 67 -7.30 21.96 -8.04
C ALA A 67 -6.08 22.24 -8.93
N LEU A 68 -4.89 22.01 -8.40
CA LEU A 68 -3.65 22.05 -9.16
C LEU A 68 -3.50 20.75 -9.97
N ARG A 69 -2.98 20.88 -11.18
CA ARG A 69 -2.74 19.78 -12.12
C ARG A 69 -1.31 19.80 -12.63
N TRP A 70 -0.81 18.62 -12.99
CA TRP A 70 0.44 18.51 -13.73
C TRP A 70 0.25 18.88 -15.20
N GLN A 71 1.33 19.27 -15.86
CA GLN A 71 1.30 19.70 -17.27
C GLN A 71 0.78 18.62 -18.23
N LEU A 72 1.06 17.36 -17.93
CA LEU A 72 0.66 16.21 -18.76
C LEU A 72 -0.74 15.67 -18.42
N GLU A 73 -1.43 16.24 -17.42
CA GLU A 73 -2.78 15.82 -17.07
C GLU A 73 -3.84 16.48 -17.94
N LYS A 74 -4.88 15.70 -18.26
CA LYS A 74 -6.04 16.21 -18.99
C LYS A 74 -6.77 17.28 -18.16
N PRO A 75 -7.31 18.34 -18.78
CA PRO A 75 -8.13 19.34 -18.10
C PRO A 75 -9.33 18.77 -17.32
N THR A 76 -9.82 17.61 -17.73
CA THR A 76 -10.95 16.94 -17.10
C THR A 76 -10.59 16.11 -15.87
N PHE A 77 -9.29 15.94 -15.53
CA PHE A 77 -8.87 14.99 -14.50
C PHE A 77 -9.42 15.29 -13.09
N CYS A 78 -9.58 16.57 -12.74
CA CYS A 78 -10.05 16.99 -11.41
C CYS A 78 -11.59 16.95 -11.30
N CYS A 79 -12.30 17.78 -12.06
CA CYS A 79 -13.74 18.02 -11.92
C CYS A 79 -14.55 17.65 -13.17
N GLN A 80 -13.95 16.86 -14.08
CA GLN A 80 -14.54 16.51 -15.37
C GLN A 80 -14.94 17.74 -16.20
N GLY A 81 -14.15 18.81 -16.12
CA GLY A 81 -14.41 20.09 -16.80
C GLY A 81 -15.58 20.87 -16.20
N GLY A 82 -15.69 20.88 -14.87
CA GLY A 82 -16.72 21.61 -14.13
C GLY A 82 -18.05 20.86 -13.95
N LYS A 83 -18.16 19.62 -14.43
CA LYS A 83 -19.36 18.79 -14.28
C LYS A 83 -19.53 18.25 -12.86
N ILE A 84 -18.42 18.05 -12.14
CA ILE A 84 -18.42 17.55 -10.77
C ILE A 84 -18.03 18.71 -9.86
N LYS A 85 -18.93 19.06 -8.94
CA LYS A 85 -18.62 20.01 -7.86
C LYS A 85 -17.94 19.25 -6.72
N ILE A 86 -16.64 19.48 -6.55
CA ILE A 86 -15.87 18.93 -5.44
C ILE A 86 -15.85 19.99 -4.34
N GLU A 87 -16.36 19.65 -3.17
CA GLU A 87 -16.27 20.52 -2.01
C GLU A 87 -14.87 20.45 -1.42
N ASN A 88 -14.33 21.59 -1.01
CA ASN A 88 -13.05 21.61 -0.33
C ASN A 88 -13.21 20.97 1.05
N PRO A 89 -12.35 20.00 1.41
CA PRO A 89 -12.38 19.45 2.74
C PRO A 89 -12.08 20.55 3.76
N PRO A 90 -12.62 20.43 5.00
CA PRO A 90 -12.25 21.36 6.06
C PRO A 90 -10.74 21.30 6.31
N PRO A 91 -10.13 22.40 6.78
CA PRO A 91 -8.71 22.41 7.09
C PRO A 91 -8.41 21.33 8.15
N PRO A 92 -7.28 20.62 8.01
CA PRO A 92 -6.90 19.62 9.00
C PRO A 92 -6.67 20.28 10.37
N PRO A 93 -6.85 19.54 11.48
CA PRO A 93 -6.59 20.05 12.82
C PRO A 93 -5.16 20.62 12.94
N GLN A 94 -5.00 21.73 13.65
CA GLN A 94 -3.70 22.42 13.77
C GLN A 94 -2.60 21.52 14.36
N ALA A 95 -2.96 20.59 15.24
CA ALA A 95 -2.03 19.60 15.78
C ALA A 95 -1.45 18.70 14.67
N LEU A 96 -2.28 18.27 13.72
CA LEU A 96 -1.86 17.45 12.58
C LEU A 96 -0.93 18.26 11.66
N ILE A 97 -1.26 19.52 11.39
CA ILE A 97 -0.42 20.40 10.56
C ILE A 97 0.97 20.55 11.18
N ARG A 98 1.04 20.83 12.49
CA ARG A 98 2.33 20.94 13.21
C ARG A 98 3.13 19.64 13.13
N PHE A 99 2.46 18.51 13.34
CA PHE A 99 3.09 17.19 13.26
C PHE A 99 3.67 16.89 11.87
N LEU A 100 2.92 17.17 10.80
CA LEU A 100 3.36 16.93 9.42
C LEU A 100 4.46 17.90 8.96
N GLN A 101 4.64 19.04 9.65
CA GLN A 101 5.70 20.01 9.40
C GLN A 101 6.91 19.83 10.31
N ASP A 102 6.82 18.93 11.29
CA ASP A 102 7.92 18.66 12.22
C ASP A 102 9.08 17.97 11.48
N LYS A 103 10.28 18.55 11.61
CA LYS A 103 11.48 18.06 10.92
C LYS A 103 11.84 16.64 11.31
N HIS A 104 11.67 16.29 12.59
CA HIS A 104 11.95 14.95 13.09
C HIS A 104 10.96 13.93 12.52
N VAL A 105 9.67 14.29 12.46
CA VAL A 105 8.64 13.43 11.87
C VAL A 105 8.92 13.22 10.39
N LEU A 106 9.28 14.27 9.66
CA LEU A 106 9.60 14.19 8.23
C LEU A 106 10.84 13.32 7.97
N SER A 107 11.92 13.52 8.74
CA SER A 107 13.17 12.73 8.60
C SER A 107 12.98 11.25 8.96
N THR A 108 12.07 10.98 9.89
CA THR A 108 11.85 9.64 10.47
C THR A 108 10.55 9.00 9.97
N SER A 109 9.90 9.62 8.98
CA SER A 109 8.57 9.23 8.46
C SER A 109 8.49 7.76 8.05
N ARG A 110 9.55 7.20 7.46
CA ARG A 110 9.61 5.76 7.12
C ARG A 110 9.56 4.86 8.35
N ALA A 111 10.29 5.19 9.41
CA ALA A 111 10.28 4.39 10.63
C ALA A 111 8.91 4.44 11.30
N TYR A 112 8.29 5.64 11.38
CA TYR A 112 6.92 5.77 11.86
C TYR A 112 5.93 4.98 11.01
N ASN A 113 5.96 5.12 9.68
CA ASN A 113 5.05 4.39 8.79
C ASN A 113 5.24 2.87 8.88
N ASN A 114 6.46 2.38 9.12
CA ASN A 114 6.72 0.96 9.31
C ASN A 114 6.23 0.47 10.67
N ALA A 115 6.50 1.22 11.75
CA ALA A 115 6.06 0.86 13.10
C ALA A 115 4.53 0.95 13.25
N LEU A 116 3.92 1.96 12.60
CA LEU A 116 2.50 2.25 12.60
C LEU A 116 1.81 1.77 11.31
N ALA A 117 2.41 0.84 10.58
CA ALA A 117 1.75 0.23 9.42
C ALA A 117 0.41 -0.42 9.82
N MET A 118 0.18 -0.63 11.13
CA MET A 118 -1.05 -1.17 11.73
C MET A 118 -1.55 -2.39 10.96
N ALA A 119 -0.61 -3.16 10.42
CA ALA A 119 -0.86 -4.31 9.59
C ALA A 119 -0.58 -5.54 10.42
N SER A 120 -1.60 -5.95 11.18
CA SER A 120 -1.61 -7.30 11.72
C SER A 120 -1.96 -8.28 10.62
N ILE A 121 -1.10 -9.28 10.45
CA ILE A 121 -1.33 -10.39 9.53
C ILE A 121 -2.19 -11.43 10.25
N GLY A 122 -3.45 -11.57 9.83
CA GLY A 122 -4.27 -12.72 10.20
C GLY A 122 -3.99 -13.87 9.25
N CYS A 123 -3.53 -15.01 9.77
CA CYS A 123 -3.27 -16.20 8.96
C CYS A 123 -3.67 -17.49 9.69
N ASN A 124 -4.06 -18.51 8.91
CA ASN A 124 -4.18 -19.87 9.42
C ASN A 124 -2.77 -20.48 9.46
N GLU A 125 -2.15 -20.44 10.64
CA GLU A 125 -0.82 -21.01 10.87
C GLU A 125 -0.88 -22.54 10.76
N ILE A 126 -0.01 -23.12 9.92
CA ILE A 126 0.25 -24.55 9.92
C ILE A 126 1.53 -24.79 10.70
N ARG A 127 1.41 -25.33 11.91
CA ARG A 127 2.57 -25.74 12.70
C ARG A 127 3.07 -27.09 12.21
N GLN A 128 4.31 -27.12 11.73
CA GLN A 128 4.98 -28.38 11.43
C GLN A 128 5.59 -28.96 12.70
N ASN A 129 5.65 -30.30 12.79
CA ASN A 129 6.27 -30.97 13.92
C ASN A 129 7.80 -30.78 13.88
N GLY A 130 8.40 -30.38 15.02
CA GLY A 130 9.83 -30.09 15.15
C GLY A 130 10.14 -28.59 15.21
N PHE A 131 11.43 -28.24 15.32
CA PHE A 131 11.85 -26.84 15.26
C PHE A 131 11.89 -26.37 13.81
N SER A 132 10.95 -25.49 13.45
CA SER A 132 10.94 -24.78 12.18
C SER A 132 11.10 -23.28 12.45
N PRO A 133 12.17 -22.62 11.99
CA PRO A 133 12.32 -21.18 12.11
C PRO A 133 11.39 -20.41 11.15
N THR A 134 10.60 -21.12 10.33
CA THR A 134 9.66 -20.57 9.38
C THR A 134 8.22 -20.96 9.73
N PHE A 135 7.29 -20.00 9.64
CA PHE A 135 5.86 -20.26 9.68
C PHE A 135 5.31 -20.25 8.25
N THR A 136 4.45 -21.22 7.94
CA THR A 136 3.82 -21.32 6.61
C THR A 136 2.38 -20.84 6.70
N VAL A 137 2.03 -19.89 5.83
CA VAL A 137 0.67 -19.37 5.70
C VAL A 137 0.00 -20.01 4.49
N GLN A 138 -1.17 -20.62 4.70
CA GLN A 138 -1.99 -21.14 3.61
C GLN A 138 -3.28 -20.31 3.49
N GLY A 139 -3.65 -19.95 2.25
CA GLY A 139 -4.87 -19.21 1.95
C GLY A 139 -4.63 -17.73 1.61
N LYS A 140 -5.60 -16.88 1.92
CA LYS A 140 -5.57 -15.44 1.61
C LYS A 140 -4.99 -14.64 2.76
N LEU A 141 -4.06 -13.75 2.45
CA LEU A 141 -3.59 -12.73 3.37
C LEU A 141 -4.60 -11.58 3.40
N HIS A 142 -5.10 -11.26 4.60
CA HIS A 142 -5.99 -10.14 4.81
C HIS A 142 -5.32 -9.09 5.71
N HIS A 143 -5.30 -7.84 5.25
CA HIS A 143 -5.01 -6.71 6.14
C HIS A 143 -6.29 -6.39 6.91
N SER A 144 -6.28 -6.64 8.21
CA SER A 144 -7.42 -6.33 9.09
C SER A 144 -7.09 -5.08 9.90
N ILE A 145 -7.84 -4.01 9.66
CA ILE A 145 -7.80 -2.80 10.49
C ILE A 145 -8.93 -2.94 11.51
N GLY A 146 -8.56 -3.24 12.76
CA GLY A 146 -9.50 -3.36 13.87
C GLY A 146 -9.96 -1.99 14.41
N SER A 147 -10.82 -2.01 15.43
CA SER A 147 -11.16 -0.81 16.22
C SER A 147 -9.91 -0.21 16.85
N LEU A 148 -9.84 1.13 16.89
CA LEU A 148 -8.76 1.87 17.57
C LEU A 148 -8.75 1.64 19.09
N LEU A 149 -9.93 1.43 19.68
CA LEU A 149 -10.09 1.18 21.11
C LEU A 149 -10.51 -0.29 21.35
N PRO A 150 -10.03 -0.93 22.43
CA PRO A 150 -10.53 -2.24 22.81
C PRO A 150 -12.01 -2.18 23.17
N VAL A 151 -12.73 -3.25 22.85
CA VAL A 151 -14.09 -3.44 23.39
C VAL A 151 -13.97 -3.59 24.90
N GLN A 152 -14.88 -2.95 25.65
CA GLN A 152 -14.86 -2.97 27.11
C GLN A 152 -14.74 -4.39 27.66
N GLY A 153 -13.75 -4.61 28.53
CA GLY A 153 -13.48 -5.93 29.14
C GLY A 153 -12.59 -6.88 28.31
N ASN A 154 -12.23 -6.52 27.08
CA ASN A 154 -11.26 -7.28 26.28
C ASN A 154 -9.87 -6.68 26.37
N GLU A 155 -8.85 -7.53 26.30
CA GLU A 155 -7.46 -7.09 26.18
C GLU A 155 -7.22 -6.37 24.84
N PRO A 156 -6.41 -5.29 24.84
CA PRO A 156 -6.01 -4.59 23.62
C PRO A 156 -5.28 -5.53 22.65
N LYS A 157 -5.63 -5.46 21.36
CA LYS A 157 -4.99 -6.24 20.29
C LYS A 157 -4.58 -5.36 19.11
N PHE A 158 -3.54 -5.80 18.40
CA PHE A 158 -3.07 -5.16 17.16
C PHE A 158 -2.69 -3.69 17.39
N ALA A 159 -3.23 -2.75 16.61
CA ALA A 159 -2.97 -1.32 16.75
C ALA A 159 -3.38 -0.76 18.12
N GLN A 160 -4.32 -1.41 18.83
CA GLN A 160 -4.81 -0.92 20.12
C GLN A 160 -3.69 -0.86 21.17
N ILE A 161 -2.66 -1.72 21.10
CA ILE A 161 -1.55 -1.74 22.08
C ILE A 161 -0.77 -0.41 22.14
N PHE A 162 -0.89 0.45 21.13
CA PHE A 162 -0.23 1.75 21.09
C PHE A 162 -1.06 2.88 21.69
N PHE A 163 -2.33 2.65 21.99
CA PHE A 163 -3.29 3.67 22.47
C PHE A 163 -3.82 3.38 23.86
N VAL A 164 -3.54 2.22 24.44
CA VAL A 164 -3.94 1.86 25.79
C VAL A 164 -2.71 1.98 26.69
N ASP A 165 -2.61 3.12 27.36
CA ASP A 165 -1.67 3.42 28.45
C ASP A 165 -2.49 3.97 29.64
#